data_AF-A0A8S3YMC6-F1
#
_entry.id   AF-A0A8S3YMC6-F1
#
_cell.length_a   1.000
_cell.length_b   1.000
_cell.length_c   1.000
_cell.angle_alpha   90.00
_cell.angle_beta   90.00
_cell.angle_gamma   90.00
#
_symmetry.space_group_name_H-M   'P 1'
#
loop_
_entity.id
_entity.type
_entity.pdbx_description
1 polymer ?
#
loop_
_entity_poly.entity_id
_entity_poly.type
_entity_poly.pdbx_seq_one_letter_code
_entity_poly.pdbx_strand_id
1 'polypeptide(L)'
;DNPALSSHTSLCDESFEDDGQPGQAAFAGLDGGETSMTESAESCLLDVCGLIQKLDSERKQLLMEHERDEQHRHWFYKQLKTITQKMEGLQHSEKFSVQADIARCQLEMEAHKVQGAMQEKLGSGEQSKLRQEARLDRIRNLDSEIRSLQVKAKQASRDVKDAATGTMLGRD
;
A
#
# COMPACT_ATOMS: atom_id res chain seq x y z
N ASP A 1 -41.07 27.92 3.90
CA ASP A 1 -42.14 26.91 4.00
C ASP A 1 -41.58 25.50 3.99
N ASN A 2 -41.70 24.81 5.12
CA ASN A 2 -41.80 23.34 5.21
C ASN A 2 -42.86 23.12 6.30
N PRO A 3 -43.85 22.24 6.10
CA PRO A 3 -43.80 21.01 6.91
C PRO A 3 -44.51 19.78 6.30
N ALA A 4 -44.28 18.66 7.01
CA ALA A 4 -45.15 17.50 7.19
C ALA A 4 -44.98 16.31 6.22
N LEU A 5 -45.04 15.03 6.61
CA LEU A 5 -44.91 14.22 7.84
C LEU A 5 -45.44 12.83 7.46
N SER A 6 -44.92 11.75 8.07
CA SER A 6 -45.63 10.47 8.35
C SER A 6 -45.96 9.55 7.14
N SER A 7 -46.08 8.21 7.22
CA SER A 7 -46.13 7.18 8.28
C SER A 7 -45.70 5.84 7.63
N HIS A 8 -44.96 4.94 8.30
CA HIS A 8 -45.48 3.81 9.07
C HIS A 8 -46.65 3.02 8.45
N THR A 9 -46.37 1.80 8.00
CA THR A 9 -47.27 0.63 7.84
C THR A 9 -46.35 -0.61 7.76
N SER A 10 -46.68 -1.82 8.17
CA SER A 10 -47.69 -2.39 9.05
C SER A 10 -47.23 -3.83 9.27
N LEU A 11 -47.29 -4.30 10.50
CA LEU A 11 -47.03 -5.67 10.92
C LEU A 11 -48.37 -6.41 10.99
N CYS A 12 -48.47 -7.57 10.33
CA CYS A 12 -49.53 -8.58 10.46
C CYS A 12 -49.11 -9.78 9.58
N ASP A 13 -49.33 -11.05 9.90
CA ASP A 13 -49.90 -11.76 11.04
C ASP A 13 -49.75 -13.27 10.72
N GLU A 14 -49.62 -14.11 11.75
CA GLU A 14 -50.19 -15.47 11.95
C GLU A 14 -50.37 -16.46 10.77
N SER A 15 -50.27 -17.79 10.86
CA SER A 15 -49.92 -18.81 11.86
C SER A 15 -50.08 -20.14 11.09
N PHE A 16 -49.22 -21.13 11.31
CA PHE A 16 -49.52 -22.53 10.92
C PHE A 16 -48.84 -23.48 11.92
N GLU A 17 -49.65 -24.07 12.79
CA GLU A 17 -49.29 -25.20 13.65
C GLU A 17 -49.74 -26.52 12.99
N ASP A 18 -49.31 -27.65 13.59
CA ASP A 18 -49.78 -29.04 13.42
C ASP A 18 -48.87 -29.95 12.57
N ASP A 19 -48.43 -31.14 12.96
CA ASP A 19 -48.23 -31.84 14.26
C ASP A 19 -47.39 -33.12 13.94
N GLY A 20 -46.80 -33.78 14.93
CA GLY A 20 -46.36 -35.19 14.80
C GLY A 20 -44.86 -35.52 14.93
N GLN A 21 -44.38 -35.63 16.18
CA GLN A 21 -43.32 -36.57 16.59
C GLN A 21 -43.94 -38.00 16.79
N PRO A 22 -43.19 -39.12 17.05
CA PRO A 22 -41.76 -39.28 17.34
C PRO A 22 -41.06 -40.46 16.61
N GLY A 23 -39.73 -40.43 16.55
CA GLY A 23 -38.91 -41.58 16.16
C GLY A 23 -37.53 -41.51 16.81
N GLN A 24 -37.41 -42.07 18.01
CA GLN A 24 -36.16 -42.21 18.74
C GLN A 24 -35.21 -43.16 17.98
N ALA A 25 -34.04 -42.67 17.62
CA ALA A 25 -32.84 -43.47 17.56
C ALA A 25 -31.69 -42.62 18.09
N ALA A 26 -31.30 -42.94 19.32
CA ALA A 26 -30.13 -42.39 19.97
C ALA A 26 -28.88 -42.72 19.13
N PHE A 27 -28.21 -41.68 18.63
CA PHE A 27 -26.78 -41.73 18.38
C PHE A 27 -26.15 -40.50 19.05
N ALA A 28 -26.16 -40.52 20.38
CA ALA A 28 -25.30 -39.67 21.17
C ALA A 28 -23.89 -40.26 21.11
N GLY A 29 -22.95 -39.51 20.53
CA GLY A 29 -21.54 -39.85 20.64
C GLY A 29 -20.70 -39.49 19.42
N LEU A 30 -20.65 -38.21 19.04
CA LEU A 30 -19.50 -37.59 18.39
C LEU A 30 -19.45 -36.10 18.82
N ASP A 31 -19.25 -35.89 20.11
CA ASP A 31 -18.83 -34.60 20.69
C ASP A 31 -17.32 -34.46 20.37
N GLY A 32 -16.90 -33.56 19.48
CA GLY A 32 -16.95 -32.11 19.66
C GLY A 32 -15.58 -31.50 20.01
N GLY A 33 -14.48 -32.26 19.93
CA GLY A 33 -13.15 -31.83 20.41
C GLY A 33 -12.08 -31.49 19.35
N GLU A 34 -12.24 -31.87 18.08
CA GLU A 34 -11.15 -31.77 17.10
C GLU A 34 -11.14 -30.45 16.29
N THR A 35 -12.23 -29.69 16.28
CA THR A 35 -12.38 -28.44 15.49
C THR A 35 -11.79 -27.19 16.16
N SER A 36 -11.60 -27.19 17.48
CA SER A 36 -11.21 -25.97 18.21
C SER A 36 -9.74 -25.55 17.99
N MET A 37 -8.81 -26.49 17.80
CA MET A 37 -7.39 -26.15 17.57
C MET A 37 -7.10 -25.73 16.13
N THR A 38 -7.84 -26.26 15.15
CA THR A 38 -7.64 -25.90 13.73
C THR A 38 -8.20 -24.51 13.42
N GLU A 39 -9.36 -24.14 13.98
CA GLU A 39 -9.96 -22.81 13.81
C GLU A 39 -9.07 -21.68 14.37
N SER A 40 -8.40 -21.91 15.51
CA SER A 40 -7.49 -20.94 16.10
C SER A 40 -6.22 -20.73 15.25
N ALA A 41 -5.68 -21.79 14.68
CA ALA A 41 -4.52 -21.72 13.80
C ALA A 41 -4.85 -21.07 12.44
N GLU A 42 -6.04 -21.33 11.89
CA GLU A 42 -6.55 -20.68 10.67
C GLU A 42 -6.77 -19.18 10.87
N SER A 43 -7.33 -18.77 12.00
CA SER A 43 -7.49 -17.36 12.38
C SER A 43 -6.13 -16.65 12.47
N CYS A 44 -5.15 -17.26 13.14
CA CYS A 44 -3.79 -16.72 13.26
C CYS A 44 -3.09 -16.59 11.89
N LEU A 45 -3.26 -17.56 10.98
CA LEU A 45 -2.73 -17.48 9.62
C LEU A 45 -3.38 -16.36 8.81
N LEU A 46 -4.69 -16.13 8.97
CA LEU A 46 -5.41 -15.04 8.32
C LEU A 46 -4.89 -13.67 8.80
N ASP A 47 -4.64 -13.51 10.10
CA ASP A 47 -4.05 -12.31 10.69
C ASP A 47 -2.64 -12.03 10.14
N VAL A 48 -1.80 -13.06 10.03
CA VAL A 48 -0.46 -12.94 9.44
C VAL A 48 -0.53 -12.56 7.96
N CYS A 49 -1.47 -13.14 7.21
CA CYS A 49 -1.72 -12.76 5.82
C CYS A 49 -2.15 -11.28 5.70
N GLY A 50 -3.06 -10.81 6.56
CA GLY A 50 -3.48 -9.41 6.61
C GLY A 50 -2.33 -8.46 6.93
N LEU A 51 -1.46 -8.82 7.87
CA LEU A 51 -0.25 -8.05 8.19
C LEU A 51 0.71 -7.97 6.99
N ILE A 52 0.96 -9.09 6.31
CA ILE A 52 1.81 -9.11 5.11
C ILE A 52 1.24 -8.17 4.03
N GLN A 53 -0.07 -8.19 3.79
CA GLN A 53 -0.71 -7.30 2.81
C GLN A 53 -0.55 -5.81 3.17
N LYS A 54 -0.67 -5.47 4.46
CA LYS A 54 -0.45 -4.10 4.94
C LYS A 54 1.00 -3.64 4.69
N LEU A 55 1.98 -4.47 5.05
CA LEU A 55 3.40 -4.18 4.84
C LEU A 55 3.75 -4.07 3.34
N ASP A 56 3.19 -4.94 2.50
CA ASP A 56 3.39 -4.89 1.05
C ASP A 56 2.74 -3.63 0.44
N SER A 57 1.60 -3.18 0.97
CA SER A 57 0.95 -1.94 0.55
C SER A 57 1.80 -0.72 0.91
N GLU A 58 2.34 -0.66 2.13
CA GLU A 58 3.28 0.39 2.56
C GLU A 58 4.52 0.41 1.66
N ARG A 59 5.11 -0.76 1.38
CA ARG A 59 6.28 -0.90 0.51
C ARG A 59 5.99 -0.35 -0.89
N LYS A 60 4.85 -0.72 -1.49
CA LYS A 60 4.43 -0.21 -2.81
C LYS A 60 4.24 1.29 -2.80
N GLN A 61 3.63 1.85 -1.75
CA GLN A 61 3.47 3.29 -1.60
C GLN A 61 4.83 4.00 -1.59
N LEU A 62 5.78 3.52 -0.80
CA LEU A 62 7.12 4.12 -0.73
C LEU A 62 7.85 4.06 -2.08
N LEU A 63 7.70 2.97 -2.83
CA LEU A 63 8.24 2.84 -4.18
C LEU A 63 7.61 3.83 -5.17
N MET A 64 6.28 3.99 -5.12
CA MET A 64 5.58 4.97 -5.96
C MET A 64 5.98 6.41 -5.64
N GLU A 65 6.11 6.75 -4.35
CA GLU A 65 6.61 8.06 -3.94
C GLU A 65 8.04 8.31 -4.40
N HIS A 66 8.90 7.29 -4.30
CA HIS A 66 10.27 7.38 -4.77
C HIS A 66 10.34 7.64 -6.28
N GLU A 67 9.61 6.84 -7.07
CA GLU A 67 9.53 6.98 -8.54
C GLU A 67 8.98 8.34 -8.95
N ARG A 68 7.93 8.83 -8.27
CA ARG A 68 7.37 10.16 -8.53
C ARG A 68 8.40 11.27 -8.30
N ASP A 69 9.15 11.22 -7.20
CA ASP A 69 10.17 12.22 -6.88
C ASP A 69 11.30 12.17 -7.94
N GLU A 70 11.66 10.98 -8.45
CA GLU A 70 12.61 10.79 -9.55
C GLU A 70 12.12 11.39 -10.87
N GLN A 71 10.85 11.17 -11.23
CA GLN A 71 10.24 11.76 -12.43
C GLN A 71 10.21 13.28 -12.37
N HIS A 72 9.84 13.86 -11.23
CA HIS A 72 9.89 15.31 -11.02
C HIS A 72 11.32 15.83 -11.17
N ARG A 73 12.30 15.18 -10.54
CA ARG A 73 13.71 15.54 -10.62
C ARG A 73 14.21 15.53 -12.06
N HIS A 74 13.92 14.46 -12.81
CA HIS A 74 14.26 14.36 -14.23
C HIS A 74 13.63 15.49 -15.04
N TRP A 75 12.36 15.79 -14.79
CA TRP A 75 11.65 16.88 -15.47
C TRP A 75 12.32 18.24 -15.23
N PHE A 76 12.60 18.58 -13.97
CA PHE A 76 13.28 19.85 -13.62
C PHE A 76 14.67 19.94 -14.25
N TYR A 77 15.48 18.88 -14.20
CA TYR A 77 16.81 18.89 -14.82
C TYR A 77 16.75 19.03 -16.34
N LYS A 78 15.74 18.45 -17.00
CA LYS A 78 15.51 18.63 -18.44
C LYS A 78 15.18 20.09 -18.77
N GLN A 79 14.35 20.75 -17.96
CA GLN A 79 14.04 22.17 -18.14
C GLN A 79 15.29 23.03 -17.97
N LEU A 80 16.03 22.84 -16.88
CA LEU A 80 17.27 23.59 -16.62
C LEU A 80 18.29 23.40 -17.74
N LYS A 81 18.50 22.17 -18.21
CA LYS A 81 19.39 21.87 -19.34
C LYS A 81 18.98 22.64 -20.60
N THR A 82 17.68 22.69 -20.89
CA THR A 82 17.15 23.42 -22.05
C THR A 82 17.45 24.92 -21.96
N ILE A 83 17.30 25.51 -20.77
CA ILE A 83 17.61 26.92 -20.52
C ILE A 83 19.12 27.19 -20.68
N THR A 84 19.96 26.34 -20.09
CA THR A 84 21.43 26.42 -20.23
C THR A 84 21.86 26.36 -21.70
N GLN A 85 21.32 25.43 -22.49
CA GLN A 85 21.62 25.32 -23.91
C GLN A 85 21.24 26.57 -24.71
N LYS A 86 20.11 27.21 -24.37
CA LYS A 86 19.71 28.49 -25.00
C LYS A 86 20.68 29.62 -24.63
N MET A 87 21.11 29.69 -23.37
CA MET A 87 22.11 30.67 -22.94
C MET A 87 23.45 30.47 -23.63
N GLU A 88 23.92 29.23 -23.74
CA GLU A 88 25.13 28.87 -24.49
C GLU A 88 24.99 29.32 -25.96
N GLY A 89 23.86 29.03 -26.62
CA GLY A 89 23.62 29.48 -27.99
C GLY A 89 23.72 31.00 -28.18
N LEU A 90 23.25 31.78 -27.20
CA LEU A 90 23.40 33.24 -27.21
C LEU A 90 24.84 33.70 -27.01
N GLN A 91 25.64 32.98 -26.20
CA GLN A 91 27.06 33.28 -26.01
C GLN A 91 27.88 33.02 -27.28
N HIS A 92 27.61 31.91 -27.98
CA HIS A 92 28.32 31.56 -29.22
C HIS A 92 27.90 32.42 -30.43
N SER A 93 26.80 33.16 -30.33
CA SER A 93 26.30 34.00 -31.44
C SER A 93 27.17 35.25 -31.71
N GLU A 94 28.20 35.56 -30.91
CA GLU A 94 29.17 36.66 -31.06
C GLU A 94 28.60 38.08 -31.30
N LYS A 95 27.28 38.28 -31.28
CA LYS A 95 26.62 39.58 -31.45
C LYS A 95 26.35 40.19 -30.08
N PHE A 96 27.35 40.89 -29.54
CA PHE A 96 27.18 41.78 -28.40
C PHE A 96 26.11 42.82 -28.73
N SER A 97 24.89 42.58 -28.27
CA SER A 97 23.76 43.47 -28.46
C SER A 97 22.96 43.49 -27.17
N VAL A 98 22.43 44.67 -26.84
CA VAL A 98 21.55 44.86 -25.69
C VAL A 98 20.39 43.86 -25.71
N GLN A 99 19.88 43.51 -26.90
CA GLN A 99 18.83 42.51 -27.05
C GLN A 99 19.27 41.10 -26.63
N ALA A 100 20.50 40.68 -26.97
CA ALA A 100 21.03 39.39 -26.55
C ALA A 100 21.27 39.35 -25.03
N ASP A 101 21.69 40.47 -24.44
CA ASP A 101 21.87 40.57 -22.99
C ASP A 101 20.51 40.50 -22.25
N ILE A 102 19.48 41.20 -22.73
CA ILE A 102 18.11 41.10 -22.18
C ILE A 102 17.60 39.65 -22.26
N ALA A 103 17.79 38.98 -23.40
CA ALA A 103 17.38 37.60 -23.57
C ALA A 103 18.11 36.65 -22.61
N ARG A 104 19.41 36.89 -22.36
CA ARG A 104 20.19 36.12 -21.39
C ARG A 104 19.67 36.31 -19.97
N CYS A 105 19.43 37.54 -19.53
CA CYS A 105 18.88 37.82 -18.21
C CYS A 105 17.50 37.17 -18.02
N GLN A 106 16.66 37.16 -19.06
CA GLN A 106 15.36 36.49 -19.00
C GLN A 106 15.49 34.98 -18.77
N LEU A 107 16.45 34.33 -19.45
CA LEU A 107 16.73 32.90 -19.27
C LEU A 107 17.29 32.60 -17.87
N GLU A 108 18.13 33.46 -17.32
CA GLU A 108 18.62 33.33 -15.93
C GLU A 108 17.47 33.42 -14.93
N MET A 109 16.55 34.38 -15.11
CA MET A 109 15.36 34.48 -14.29
C MET A 109 14.47 33.24 -14.40
N GLU A 110 14.34 32.66 -15.59
CA GLU A 110 13.61 31.40 -15.79
C GLU A 110 14.29 30.24 -15.06
N ALA A 111 15.61 30.12 -15.15
CA ALA A 111 16.37 29.10 -14.42
C ALA A 111 16.16 29.23 -12.90
N HIS A 112 16.19 30.45 -12.37
CA HIS A 112 15.91 30.70 -10.95
C HIS A 112 14.49 30.31 -10.55
N LYS A 113 13.49 30.60 -11.38
CA LYS A 113 12.10 30.15 -11.13
C LYS A 113 11.98 28.64 -11.12
N VAL A 114 12.63 27.95 -12.07
CA VAL A 114 12.64 26.49 -12.14
C VAL A 114 13.33 25.87 -10.92
N GLN A 115 14.47 26.43 -10.48
CA GLN A 115 15.16 26.01 -9.27
C GLN A 115 14.31 26.22 -8.01
N GLY A 116 13.62 27.37 -7.90
CA GLY A 116 12.71 27.64 -6.79
C GLY A 116 11.53 26.66 -6.74
N ALA A 117 10.89 26.41 -7.88
CA ALA A 117 9.81 25.42 -7.98
C ALA A 117 10.31 24.00 -7.66
N MET A 118 11.52 23.64 -8.10
CA MET A 118 12.15 22.37 -7.76
C MET A 118 12.36 22.23 -6.26
N GLN A 119 12.87 23.27 -5.60
CA GLN A 119 13.08 23.29 -4.16
C GLN A 119 11.78 23.23 -3.37
N GLU A 120 10.70 23.85 -3.86
CA GLU A 120 9.37 23.76 -3.25
C GLU A 120 8.82 22.33 -3.32
N LYS A 121 9.01 21.62 -4.45
CA LYS A 121 8.47 20.26 -4.64
C LYS A 121 9.33 19.17 -4.05
N LEU A 122 10.67 19.30 -4.11
CA LEU A 122 11.62 18.26 -3.71
C LEU A 122 12.41 18.63 -2.44
N GLY A 123 12.25 19.83 -1.89
CA GLY A 123 13.07 20.33 -0.79
C GLY A 123 14.49 20.69 -1.24
N SER A 124 15.36 20.97 -0.28
CA SER A 124 16.79 21.15 -0.58
C SER A 124 17.41 19.83 -1.06
N GLY A 125 18.55 19.91 -1.77
CA GLY A 125 19.26 18.71 -2.22
C GLY A 125 19.58 17.73 -1.08
N GLU A 126 19.98 18.26 0.08
CA GLU A 126 20.25 17.45 1.27
C GLU A 126 18.98 16.80 1.83
N GLN A 127 17.88 17.56 1.97
CA GLN A 127 16.61 17.01 2.45
C GLN A 127 16.07 15.92 1.53
N SER A 128 16.20 16.11 0.22
CA SER A 128 15.80 15.12 -0.78
C SER A 128 16.61 13.84 -0.64
N LYS A 129 17.93 13.96 -0.48
CA LYS A 129 18.83 12.81 -0.29
C LYS A 129 18.49 12.04 0.98
N LEU A 130 18.40 12.73 2.12
CA LEU A 130 18.06 12.10 3.40
C LEU A 130 16.71 11.38 3.36
N ARG A 131 15.69 12.01 2.75
CA ARG A 131 14.38 11.38 2.56
C ARG A 131 14.45 10.15 1.66
N GLN A 132 15.23 10.19 0.59
CA GLN A 132 15.43 9.05 -0.31
C GLN A 132 16.12 7.90 0.42
N GLU A 133 17.19 8.17 1.17
CA GLU A 133 17.89 7.17 1.98
C GLU A 133 16.96 6.53 3.02
N ALA A 134 16.22 7.34 3.77
CA ALA A 134 15.25 6.85 4.75
C ALA A 134 14.15 5.97 4.13
N ARG A 135 13.63 6.34 2.96
CA ARG A 135 12.64 5.51 2.24
C ARG A 135 13.24 4.18 1.78
N LEU A 136 14.45 4.19 1.22
CA LEU A 136 15.13 2.96 0.78
C LEU A 136 15.42 2.03 1.95
N ASP A 137 15.85 2.56 3.09
CA ASP A 137 16.05 1.77 4.31
C ASP A 137 14.74 1.19 4.83
N ARG A 138 13.65 1.97 4.82
CA ARG A 138 12.34 1.45 5.20
C ARG A 138 11.86 0.34 4.25
N ILE A 139 12.04 0.49 2.94
CA ILE A 139 11.70 -0.55 1.96
C ILE A 139 12.49 -1.84 2.22
N ARG A 140 13.80 -1.75 2.48
CA ARG A 140 14.64 -2.92 2.82
C ARG A 140 14.14 -3.63 4.08
N ASN A 141 13.76 -2.86 5.10
CA ASN A 141 13.21 -3.40 6.33
C ASN A 141 11.87 -4.11 6.07
N LEU A 142 10.94 -3.47 5.35
CA LEU A 142 9.68 -4.08 4.94
C LEU A 142 9.89 -5.38 4.15
N ASP A 143 10.85 -5.41 3.21
CA ASP A 143 11.20 -6.62 2.46
C ASP A 143 11.70 -7.75 3.35
N SER A 144 12.43 -7.42 4.42
CA SER A 144 12.89 -8.41 5.40
C SER A 144 11.75 -8.92 6.29
N GLU A 145 10.86 -8.03 6.74
CA GLU A 145 9.71 -8.34 7.58
C GLU A 145 8.71 -9.23 6.84
N ILE A 146 8.36 -8.86 5.60
CA ILE A 146 7.45 -9.62 4.73
C ILE A 146 8.00 -11.04 4.51
N ARG A 147 9.28 -11.18 4.15
CA ARG A 147 9.91 -12.50 3.94
C ARG A 147 9.89 -13.34 5.22
N SER A 148 10.21 -12.73 6.36
CA SER A 148 10.19 -13.42 7.66
C SER A 148 8.79 -13.93 8.02
N LEU A 149 7.77 -13.09 7.86
CA LEU A 149 6.37 -13.46 8.11
C LEU A 149 5.88 -14.54 7.15
N GLN A 150 6.26 -14.48 5.87
CA GLN A 150 5.92 -15.52 4.89
C GLN A 150 6.53 -16.87 5.25
N VAL A 151 7.77 -16.91 5.73
CA VAL A 151 8.41 -18.15 6.18
C VAL A 151 7.67 -18.71 7.40
N LYS A 152 7.35 -17.86 8.38
CA LYS A 152 6.60 -18.27 9.58
C LYS A 152 5.20 -18.80 9.23
N ALA A 153 4.46 -18.12 8.37
CA ALA A 153 3.13 -18.55 7.92
C ALA A 153 3.19 -19.90 7.19
N LYS A 154 4.20 -20.11 6.33
CA LYS A 154 4.42 -21.39 5.65
C LYS A 154 4.76 -22.52 6.62
N GLN A 155 5.57 -22.24 7.65
CA GLN A 155 5.91 -23.24 8.65
C GLN A 155 4.68 -23.61 9.50
N ALA A 156 3.96 -22.61 10.03
CA ALA A 156 2.73 -22.86 10.79
C ALA A 156 1.69 -23.64 9.98
N SER A 157 1.55 -23.36 8.68
CA SER A 157 0.67 -24.14 7.80
C SER A 157 1.13 -25.60 7.61
N ARG A 158 2.43 -25.90 7.68
CA ARG A 158 2.94 -27.28 7.65
C ARG A 158 2.68 -27.99 8.96
N ASP A 159 2.97 -27.34 10.08
CA ASP A 159 2.79 -27.90 11.42
C ASP A 159 1.32 -28.29 11.65
N VAL A 160 0.36 -27.47 11.17
CA VAL A 160 -1.08 -27.79 11.21
C VAL A 160 -1.42 -29.02 10.35
N LYS A 161 -0.82 -29.18 9.17
CA LYS A 161 -1.05 -30.34 8.29
C LYS A 161 -0.45 -31.63 8.84
N ASP A 162 0.73 -31.53 9.44
CA ASP A 162 1.42 -32.67 10.06
C ASP A 162 0.66 -33.15 11.31
N ALA A 163 0.10 -32.23 12.10
CA ALA A 163 -0.78 -32.56 13.23
C ALA A 163 -2.10 -33.24 12.79
N ALA A 164 -2.70 -32.77 11.70
CA ALA A 164 -3.93 -33.38 11.14
C ALA A 164 -3.69 -34.78 10.57
N THR A 165 -2.53 -35.03 9.96
CA THR A 165 -2.20 -36.34 9.35
C THR A 165 -1.66 -37.35 10.36
N GLY A 166 -0.93 -36.90 11.39
CA GLY A 166 -0.42 -37.75 12.47
C GLY A 166 -1.51 -38.33 13.38
N THR A 167 -2.61 -37.61 13.58
CA THR A 167 -3.75 -38.07 14.41
C THR A 167 -4.50 -39.28 13.82
N MET A 168 -4.40 -39.52 12.50
CA MET A 168 -5.08 -40.63 11.81
C MET A 168 -4.35 -41.98 11.87
N LEU A 169 -3.07 -42.02 12.31
CA LEU A 169 -2.23 -43.23 12.31
C LEU A 169 -2.03 -43.87 13.70
N GLY A 170 -2.75 -43.41 14.72
CA GLY A 170 -2.54 -43.80 16.13
C GLY A 170 -3.79 -44.33 16.84
N ARG A 171 -4.56 -45.22 16.20
CA ARG A 171 -5.70 -45.89 16.85
C ARG A 171 -5.73 -47.38 16.48
N ASP A 172 -4.82 -48.14 17.09
CA ASP A 172 -4.84 -49.61 17.17
C ASP A 172 -5.23 -50.05 18.59
#